data_AF-A0A1S8BP91-F1
#
_entry.id   AF-A0A1S8BP91-F1
#
_cell.length_a   1.000
_cell.length_b   1.000
_cell.length_c   1.000
_cell.angle_alpha   90.00
_cell.angle_beta   90.00
_cell.angle_gamma   90.00
#
_symmetry.space_group_name_H-M   'P 1'
#
loop_
_entity.id
_entity.type
_entity.pdbx_description
1 polymer ?
#
loop_
_entity_poly.entity_id
_entity_poly.type
_entity_poly.pdbx_seq_one_letter_code
_entity_poly.pdbx_strand_id
1 'polypeptide(L)'
;MPPAKEVEPPPLLPREETTVESAATLEGTEGVDEVEARNPVSASEEGPSLEQRQSQAHPPSERAHLDELSAPPPAKDGDFSRRSADLEGAREESHRGSKRRTSPAGATKTLLPTFYMHSYLVFFSMLGTLARLGLQAITIYPGAPVALGEIWANVAGTLVMGYLAEDRVLFQRDLAPATQRMQKRHDGSSSSSSSSPSSSNNNNNDAEHAAQLKKEHMTIKKSIPAYIGLTVGFCGSLTTFSSFMRDAFLALSNDLNTAPMSSTETLSSPARSRNAGYSVEALLAVLILEVAAGLASLSFGAHAALYSERIIVARPVIPKKKNEKKKTTTTTTTRSVLDPLVAVLAWPMWLGAVLMGIWAPHGHGAWRGQAVFALVFAPAGCVARYRLSAWLNGRVPRFPLGTFAANVCGTVVLGMCYDLQHTGGGHGVVGCQVLQGVMDGFCGCLTTVSTWVLELKTLRRGHAYVYGAVSLAVGVGALVVVMGSVRWTVGFEAVACET
;
A
#
# COMPACT_ATOMS: atom_id res chain seq x y z
N MET A 1 67.74 -9.96 35.12
CA MET A 1 68.79 -10.69 34.37
C MET A 1 68.68 -12.15 34.76
N PRO A 2 68.28 -13.03 33.83
CA PRO A 2 69.05 -13.41 32.64
C PRO A 2 68.50 -12.80 31.33
N PRO A 3 69.26 -12.80 30.21
CA PRO A 3 68.81 -12.23 28.95
C PRO A 3 67.91 -13.20 28.18
N ALA A 4 66.84 -12.66 27.59
CA ALA A 4 65.94 -13.36 26.68
C ALA A 4 66.64 -13.62 25.33
N LYS A 5 66.50 -14.83 24.80
CA LYS A 5 67.00 -15.23 23.48
C LYS A 5 66.13 -14.60 22.39
N GLU A 6 66.76 -13.82 21.51
CA GLU A 6 66.25 -13.43 20.20
C GLU A 6 66.02 -14.68 19.33
N VAL A 7 64.87 -14.75 18.68
CA VAL A 7 64.53 -15.75 17.65
C VAL A 7 64.44 -15.00 16.33
N GLU A 8 65.42 -15.24 15.46
CA GLU A 8 65.43 -14.79 14.06
C GLU A 8 64.38 -15.54 13.22
N PRO A 9 63.64 -14.86 12.31
CA PRO A 9 62.82 -15.53 11.31
C PRO A 9 63.65 -15.98 10.08
N PRO A 10 63.38 -17.16 9.50
CA PRO A 10 64.05 -17.62 8.28
C PRO A 10 63.50 -16.94 7.00
N PRO A 11 64.25 -16.96 5.87
CA PRO A 11 64.10 -16.03 4.77
C PRO A 11 63.04 -16.41 3.72
N LEU A 12 62.53 -15.39 3.02
CA LEU A 12 61.64 -15.47 1.86
C LEU A 12 62.41 -15.78 0.56
N LEU A 13 61.98 -16.81 -0.19
CA LEU A 13 62.28 -17.06 -1.61
C LEU A 13 61.15 -17.95 -2.23
N PRO A 14 60.97 -18.05 -3.57
CA PRO A 14 60.13 -17.17 -4.38
C PRO A 14 58.93 -17.89 -5.04
N ARG A 15 58.06 -17.05 -5.62
CA ARG A 15 56.85 -17.31 -6.42
C ARG A 15 56.99 -18.42 -7.47
N GLU A 16 56.04 -19.36 -7.49
CA GLU A 16 55.82 -20.29 -8.61
C GLU A 16 54.33 -20.26 -9.01
N GLU A 17 54.06 -19.71 -10.20
CA GLU A 17 52.76 -19.75 -10.86
C GLU A 17 52.59 -21.14 -11.49
N THR A 18 51.51 -21.84 -11.16
CA THR A 18 51.08 -23.03 -11.90
C THR A 18 49.60 -22.89 -12.28
N THR A 19 49.42 -22.52 -13.54
CA THR A 19 48.22 -22.73 -14.35
C THR A 19 47.90 -24.22 -14.42
N VAL A 20 46.70 -24.61 -14.00
CA VAL A 20 46.11 -25.90 -14.37
C VAL A 20 44.88 -25.64 -15.20
N GLU A 21 45.11 -25.68 -16.51
CA GLU A 21 44.14 -25.94 -17.56
C GLU A 21 43.66 -27.39 -17.42
N SER A 22 42.35 -27.63 -17.37
CA SER A 22 41.80 -28.95 -17.67
C SER A 22 40.48 -28.77 -18.39
N ALA A 23 40.58 -28.76 -19.72
CA ALA A 23 39.48 -28.98 -20.63
C ALA A 23 39.20 -30.50 -20.68
N ALA A 24 37.96 -30.91 -20.41
CA ALA A 24 37.23 -31.99 -21.10
C ALA A 24 36.09 -32.54 -20.22
N THR A 25 34.86 -32.05 -20.43
CA THR A 25 33.67 -32.87 -20.75
C THR A 25 32.48 -31.94 -20.98
N LEU A 26 32.32 -31.55 -22.24
CA LEU A 26 31.06 -31.04 -22.79
C LEU A 26 30.36 -32.23 -23.45
N GLU A 27 29.19 -32.62 -22.95
CA GLU A 27 28.13 -33.20 -23.77
C GLU A 27 26.82 -33.11 -23.00
N GLY A 28 25.83 -32.40 -23.56
CA GLY A 28 24.43 -32.49 -23.15
C GLY A 28 23.82 -31.28 -22.43
N THR A 29 23.75 -30.12 -23.08
CA THR A 29 22.67 -29.13 -22.83
C THR A 29 22.28 -28.44 -24.15
N GLU A 30 21.55 -29.17 -24.99
CA GLU A 30 20.70 -28.54 -26.00
C GLU A 30 19.41 -28.06 -25.32
N GLY A 31 19.05 -26.78 -25.50
CA GLY A 31 17.68 -26.31 -25.22
C GLY A 31 17.52 -25.15 -24.25
N VAL A 32 18.31 -24.08 -24.37
CA VAL A 32 17.94 -22.76 -23.82
C VAL A 32 18.24 -21.69 -24.86
N ASP A 33 17.23 -21.35 -25.65
CA ASP A 33 17.23 -20.16 -26.51
C ASP A 33 17.21 -18.90 -25.63
N GLU A 34 18.40 -18.39 -25.34
CA GLU A 34 18.61 -17.14 -24.61
C GLU A 34 18.67 -15.95 -25.61
N VAL A 35 17.60 -15.16 -25.61
CA VAL A 35 17.58 -13.71 -25.90
C VAL A 35 18.02 -13.26 -27.31
N GLU A 36 17.08 -13.31 -28.26
CA GLU A 36 17.14 -12.46 -29.46
C GLU A 36 16.59 -11.05 -29.12
N ALA A 37 17.47 -10.15 -28.70
CA ALA A 37 17.15 -8.75 -28.48
C ALA A 37 16.92 -8.05 -29.84
N ARG A 38 15.68 -7.62 -30.11
CA ARG A 38 15.38 -6.74 -31.26
C ARG A 38 15.93 -5.33 -31.02
N ASN A 39 16.67 -4.83 -32.00
CA ASN A 39 17.18 -3.45 -32.03
C ASN A 39 16.06 -2.39 -31.95
N PRO A 40 16.31 -1.24 -31.31
CA PRO A 40 15.33 -0.16 -31.20
C PRO A 40 15.17 0.58 -32.54
N VAL A 41 13.92 0.76 -32.96
CA VAL A 41 13.54 1.63 -34.08
C VAL A 41 13.48 3.07 -33.58
N SER A 42 14.22 3.96 -34.24
CA SER A 42 14.16 5.41 -34.10
C SER A 42 12.90 5.98 -34.76
N ALA A 43 12.18 6.90 -34.09
CA ALA A 43 11.26 7.83 -34.76
C ALA A 43 11.04 9.13 -33.96
N SER A 44 11.65 10.19 -34.50
CA SER A 44 11.29 11.61 -34.60
C SER A 44 10.23 12.28 -33.71
N GLU A 45 10.60 13.49 -33.28
CA GLU A 45 9.80 14.59 -32.74
C GLU A 45 8.68 15.06 -33.68
N GLU A 46 7.56 15.55 -33.11
CA GLU A 46 6.90 16.84 -33.41
C GLU A 46 5.68 17.08 -32.47
N GLY A 47 5.51 18.31 -31.98
CA GLY A 47 4.42 18.75 -31.07
C GLY A 47 3.04 18.93 -31.75
N PRO A 48 2.01 19.52 -31.08
CA PRO A 48 2.10 20.89 -30.56
C PRO A 48 1.44 21.15 -29.18
N SER A 49 1.81 22.32 -28.65
CA SER A 49 1.22 23.06 -27.52
C SER A 49 -0.22 23.50 -27.78
N LEU A 50 -1.04 23.67 -26.72
CA LEU A 50 -2.04 24.76 -26.63
C LEU A 50 -2.63 24.92 -25.22
N GLU A 51 -3.06 26.16 -24.98
CA GLU A 51 -3.28 26.89 -23.73
C GLU A 51 -4.49 26.50 -22.86
N GLN A 52 -4.31 26.73 -21.56
CA GLN A 52 -5.17 27.53 -20.66
C GLN A 52 -6.70 27.37 -20.73
N ARG A 53 -7.26 26.79 -19.66
CA ARG A 53 -8.61 27.15 -19.19
C ARG A 53 -8.71 27.09 -17.67
N GLN A 54 -8.76 28.28 -17.06
CA GLN A 54 -9.33 28.53 -15.75
C GLN A 54 -10.79 28.06 -15.73
N SER A 55 -11.27 27.49 -14.61
CA SER A 55 -12.62 27.73 -14.05
C SER A 55 -12.85 26.94 -12.75
N GLN A 56 -13.01 27.71 -11.67
CA GLN A 56 -14.01 27.63 -10.60
C GLN A 56 -14.30 26.27 -9.91
N ALA A 57 -14.01 26.27 -8.60
CA ALA A 57 -14.36 25.22 -7.66
C ALA A 57 -15.82 25.35 -7.20
N HIS A 58 -16.60 24.28 -7.40
CA HIS A 58 -17.85 24.02 -6.68
C HIS A 58 -17.76 22.68 -5.94
N PRO A 59 -18.38 22.54 -4.76
CA PRO A 59 -18.23 21.35 -3.92
C PRO A 59 -19.09 20.20 -4.46
N PRO A 60 -18.56 18.98 -4.70
CA PRO A 60 -19.37 17.89 -5.19
C PRO A 60 -19.90 16.99 -4.07
N SER A 61 -21.10 16.48 -4.30
CA SER A 61 -21.86 15.57 -3.44
C SER A 61 -21.17 14.23 -3.20
N GLU A 62 -21.29 13.76 -1.95
CA GLU A 62 -20.57 12.70 -1.25
C GLU A 62 -20.80 11.24 -1.72
N ARG A 63 -21.14 10.98 -3.01
CA ARG A 63 -21.58 9.63 -3.44
C ARG A 63 -20.97 8.98 -4.67
N ALA A 64 -19.86 9.47 -5.21
CA ALA A 64 -19.27 8.81 -6.39
C ALA A 64 -17.74 8.84 -6.51
N HIS A 65 -17.00 8.95 -5.39
CA HIS A 65 -15.54 8.94 -5.44
C HIS A 65 -14.97 7.85 -4.54
N LEU A 66 -14.54 6.75 -5.17
CA LEU A 66 -13.79 5.65 -4.55
C LEU A 66 -12.48 5.44 -5.35
N ASP A 67 -11.74 6.54 -5.51
CA ASP A 67 -10.62 6.66 -6.44
C ASP A 67 -9.32 5.96 -5.99
N GLU A 68 -9.25 5.55 -4.71
CA GLU A 68 -8.15 4.75 -4.14
C GLU A 68 -8.13 3.32 -4.70
N LEU A 69 -9.29 2.85 -5.17
CA LEU A 69 -9.47 1.47 -5.60
C LEU A 69 -9.60 1.35 -7.11
N SER A 70 -9.37 2.41 -7.89
CA SER A 70 -9.61 2.45 -9.34
C SER A 70 -8.70 1.53 -10.18
N ALA A 71 -7.76 0.82 -9.56
CA ALA A 71 -6.85 -0.13 -10.19
C ALA A 71 -7.59 -1.27 -10.95
N PRO A 72 -7.34 -1.44 -12.27
CA PRO A 72 -7.74 -2.60 -13.05
C PRO A 72 -6.82 -3.82 -12.77
N PRO A 73 -7.29 -5.06 -13.04
CA PRO A 73 -6.52 -6.27 -12.77
C PRO A 73 -5.23 -6.34 -13.63
N PRO A 74 -4.12 -6.89 -13.11
CA PRO A 74 -2.95 -7.18 -13.93
C PRO A 74 -3.26 -8.29 -14.95
N ALA A 75 -3.09 -7.99 -16.23
CA ALA A 75 -3.26 -8.96 -17.30
C ALA A 75 -2.01 -9.85 -17.47
N LYS A 76 -2.24 -11.11 -17.86
CA LYS A 76 -1.24 -12.12 -18.18
C LYS A 76 -0.37 -11.68 -19.36
N ASP A 77 0.89 -12.13 -19.34
CA ASP A 77 1.81 -12.04 -20.46
C ASP A 77 1.21 -12.65 -21.74
N GLY A 78 1.40 -11.93 -22.84
CA GLY A 78 1.09 -12.37 -24.20
C GLY A 78 -0.16 -11.74 -24.82
N ASP A 79 -0.14 -10.44 -25.12
CA ASP A 79 -0.48 -9.91 -26.46
C ASP A 79 -0.26 -8.37 -26.54
N PHE A 80 0.69 -7.94 -27.38
CA PHE A 80 1.01 -6.53 -27.64
C PHE A 80 0.00 -5.92 -28.64
N SER A 81 -1.24 -5.62 -28.23
CA SER A 81 -2.08 -4.62 -28.96
C SER A 81 -3.48 -4.32 -28.41
N ARG A 82 -4.05 -5.07 -27.46
CA ARG A 82 -5.45 -4.83 -27.06
C ARG A 82 -5.54 -4.01 -25.78
N ARG A 83 -5.88 -2.72 -25.97
CA ARG A 83 -6.46 -1.74 -25.03
C ARG A 83 -7.02 -2.36 -23.75
N SER A 84 -6.15 -2.70 -22.80
CA SER A 84 -6.56 -3.10 -21.46
C SER A 84 -6.93 -1.82 -20.70
N ALA A 85 -8.02 -1.87 -19.93
CA ALA A 85 -8.43 -0.73 -19.11
C ALA A 85 -7.29 -0.41 -18.15
N ASP A 86 -6.67 0.76 -18.27
CA ASP A 86 -5.63 1.30 -17.40
C ASP A 86 -6.27 2.20 -16.32
N LEU A 87 -5.55 2.44 -15.21
CA LEU A 87 -6.05 3.29 -14.11
C LEU A 87 -6.48 4.67 -14.61
N GLU A 88 -5.74 5.20 -15.60
CA GLU A 88 -5.98 6.48 -16.26
C GLU A 88 -7.32 6.49 -16.99
N GLY A 89 -7.59 5.51 -17.87
CA GLY A 89 -8.84 5.44 -18.61
C GLY A 89 -10.07 5.31 -17.70
N ALA A 90 -9.95 4.58 -16.58
CA ALA A 90 -11.01 4.50 -15.58
C ALA A 90 -11.32 5.86 -14.91
N ARG A 91 -10.27 6.64 -14.57
CA ARG A 91 -10.41 7.96 -13.95
C ARG A 91 -10.90 9.02 -14.95
N GLU A 92 -10.44 8.96 -16.20
CA GLU A 92 -10.90 9.87 -17.27
C GLU A 92 -12.38 9.70 -17.61
N GLU A 93 -12.87 8.45 -17.65
CA GLU A 93 -14.30 8.18 -17.85
C GLU A 93 -15.18 8.70 -16.71
N SER A 94 -14.74 8.50 -15.45
CA SER A 94 -15.42 9.08 -14.28
C SER A 94 -15.51 10.60 -14.39
N HIS A 95 -14.41 11.24 -14.80
CA HIS A 95 -14.34 12.69 -14.96
C HIS A 95 -15.21 13.21 -16.12
N ARG A 96 -15.34 12.45 -17.22
CA ARG A 96 -16.25 12.76 -18.34
C ARG A 96 -17.72 12.54 -17.97
N GLY A 97 -18.03 11.47 -17.21
CA GLY A 97 -19.37 11.16 -16.73
C GLY A 97 -19.90 12.17 -15.71
N SER A 98 -19.02 12.69 -14.83
CA SER A 98 -19.34 13.73 -13.85
C SER A 98 -19.70 15.07 -14.52
N LYS A 99 -19.06 15.42 -15.64
CA LYS A 99 -19.40 16.62 -16.43
C LYS A 99 -20.73 16.52 -17.20
N ARG A 100 -21.27 15.31 -17.39
CA ARG A 100 -22.42 15.04 -18.28
C ARG A 100 -23.74 14.76 -17.55
N ARG A 101 -23.76 14.67 -16.22
CA ARG A 101 -25.01 14.46 -15.44
C ARG A 101 -25.52 15.77 -14.86
N THR A 102 -26.56 16.32 -15.48
CA THR A 102 -27.47 17.27 -14.83
C THR A 102 -28.09 16.63 -13.59
N SER A 103 -28.10 17.37 -12.49
CA SER A 103 -28.49 16.93 -11.15
C SER A 103 -29.84 16.21 -11.10
N PRO A 104 -29.93 14.99 -10.55
CA PRO A 104 -31.21 14.46 -10.11
C PRO A 104 -31.61 15.22 -8.84
N ALA A 105 -32.64 16.05 -8.95
CA ALA A 105 -33.32 16.63 -7.81
C ALA A 105 -33.83 15.49 -6.89
N GLY A 106 -33.51 15.59 -5.59
CA GLY A 106 -34.10 14.72 -4.56
C GLY A 106 -33.33 13.45 -4.22
N ALA A 107 -32.04 13.53 -3.87
CA ALA A 107 -31.37 12.45 -3.16
C ALA A 107 -31.55 12.62 -1.65
N THR A 108 -32.48 11.86 -1.05
CA THR A 108 -32.54 11.71 0.40
C THR A 108 -31.17 11.28 0.93
N LYS A 109 -30.66 12.01 1.92
CA LYS A 109 -29.37 11.77 2.58
C LYS A 109 -29.41 10.41 3.30
N THR A 110 -29.15 9.29 2.61
CA THR A 110 -28.99 8.00 3.31
C THR A 110 -27.69 8.03 4.15
N LEU A 111 -27.83 8.41 5.42
CA LEU A 111 -26.76 8.47 6.42
C LEU A 111 -26.21 7.09 6.80
N LEU A 112 -27.04 6.06 6.70
CA LEU A 112 -26.74 4.71 7.21
C LEU A 112 -25.60 3.98 6.47
N PRO A 113 -25.51 3.97 5.12
CA PRO A 113 -24.36 3.40 4.41
C PRO A 113 -23.05 4.13 4.71
N THR A 114 -23.11 5.45 4.84
CA THR A 114 -21.95 6.28 5.20
C THR A 114 -21.48 5.96 6.62
N PHE A 115 -22.40 5.74 7.56
CA PHE A 115 -22.06 5.31 8.92
C PHE A 115 -21.36 3.95 8.92
N TYR A 116 -21.89 2.94 8.23
CA TYR A 116 -21.25 1.63 8.15
C TYR A 116 -19.86 1.70 7.51
N MET A 117 -19.70 2.48 6.44
CA MET A 117 -18.38 2.70 5.83
C MET A 117 -17.36 3.28 6.83
N HIS A 118 -17.73 4.31 7.60
CA HIS A 118 -16.83 4.86 8.62
C HIS A 118 -16.54 3.84 9.73
N SER A 119 -17.54 3.07 10.17
CA SER A 119 -17.33 1.98 11.14
C SER A 119 -16.33 0.94 10.63
N TYR A 120 -16.41 0.55 9.36
CA TYR A 120 -15.45 -0.35 8.73
C TYR A 120 -14.04 0.25 8.66
N LEU A 121 -13.90 1.53 8.31
CA LEU A 121 -12.61 2.22 8.29
C LEU A 121 -11.98 2.28 9.69
N VAL A 122 -12.76 2.66 10.71
CA VAL A 122 -12.31 2.70 12.11
C VAL A 122 -11.84 1.32 12.54
N PHE A 123 -12.69 0.30 12.42
CA PHE A 123 -12.38 -1.07 12.85
C PHE A 123 -11.12 -1.62 12.19
N PHE A 124 -11.06 -1.57 10.85
CA PHE A 124 -9.95 -2.16 10.12
C PHE A 124 -8.67 -1.32 10.19
N SER A 125 -8.75 0.00 10.41
CA SER A 125 -7.54 0.81 10.67
C SER A 125 -6.87 0.41 12.00
N MET A 126 -7.65 0.12 13.04
CA MET A 126 -7.12 -0.37 14.32
C MET A 126 -6.48 -1.75 14.16
N LEU A 127 -7.15 -2.68 13.46
CA LEU A 127 -6.59 -4.01 13.19
C LEU A 127 -5.33 -3.96 12.32
N GLY A 128 -5.31 -3.12 11.29
CA GLY A 128 -4.13 -2.92 10.44
C GLY A 128 -2.95 -2.34 11.22
N THR A 129 -3.21 -1.35 12.09
CA THR A 129 -2.20 -0.75 12.96
C THR A 129 -1.62 -1.77 13.93
N LEU A 130 -2.46 -2.56 14.60
CA LEU A 130 -2.01 -3.63 15.51
C LEU A 130 -1.20 -4.70 14.78
N ALA A 131 -1.65 -5.10 13.59
CA ALA A 131 -0.92 -6.06 12.77
C ALA A 131 0.45 -5.51 12.34
N ARG A 132 0.55 -4.22 12.01
CA ARG A 132 1.83 -3.56 11.69
C ARG A 132 2.77 -3.55 12.89
N LEU A 133 2.31 -3.02 14.02
CA LEU A 133 3.11 -2.96 15.25
C LEU A 133 3.55 -4.34 15.72
N GLY A 134 2.65 -5.32 15.68
CA GLY A 134 2.97 -6.71 16.02
C GLY A 134 4.01 -7.32 15.07
N LEU A 135 3.91 -7.04 13.76
CA LEU A 135 4.86 -7.57 12.79
C LEU A 135 6.24 -6.90 12.91
N GLN A 136 6.29 -5.60 13.18
CA GLN A 136 7.53 -4.90 13.53
C GLN A 136 8.17 -5.52 14.78
N ALA A 137 7.39 -5.76 15.84
CA ALA A 137 7.88 -6.30 17.10
C ALA A 137 8.51 -7.70 16.95
N ILE A 138 7.97 -8.57 16.10
CA ILE A 138 8.50 -9.94 15.91
C ILE A 138 9.63 -10.03 14.87
N THR A 139 9.86 -8.98 14.09
CA THR A 139 10.88 -8.95 13.03
C THR A 139 12.16 -8.23 13.44
N ILE A 140 12.17 -7.65 14.64
CA ILE A 140 13.36 -7.08 15.28
C ILE A 140 13.94 -8.15 16.21
N TYR A 141 14.96 -8.87 15.73
CA TYR A 141 15.67 -9.90 16.51
C TYR A 141 17.16 -9.95 16.15
N PRO A 142 18.06 -10.32 17.07
CA PRO A 142 19.51 -10.36 16.82
C PRO A 142 19.87 -11.15 15.56
N GLY A 143 20.60 -10.54 14.64
CA GLY A 143 21.03 -11.16 13.38
C GLY A 143 19.97 -11.24 12.27
N ALA A 144 18.87 -10.47 12.37
CA ALA A 144 17.91 -10.37 11.29
C ALA A 144 18.60 -9.93 9.97
N PRO A 145 18.34 -10.64 8.86
CA PRO A 145 18.97 -10.34 7.57
C PRO A 145 18.53 -8.99 6.99
N VAL A 146 17.36 -8.51 7.43
CA VAL A 146 16.82 -7.19 7.07
C VAL A 146 16.47 -6.48 8.37
N ALA A 147 17.23 -5.44 8.71
CA ALA A 147 17.04 -4.66 9.94
C ALA A 147 15.79 -3.74 9.91
N LEU A 148 15.06 -3.73 8.80
CA LEU A 148 13.87 -2.92 8.58
C LEU A 148 12.63 -3.71 8.99
N GLY A 149 12.14 -3.55 10.22
CA GLY A 149 10.89 -4.20 10.63
C GLY A 149 9.68 -3.76 9.79
N GLU A 150 9.73 -2.54 9.22
CA GLU A 150 8.68 -1.95 8.39
C GLU A 150 8.42 -2.71 7.09
N ILE A 151 9.46 -3.30 6.48
CA ILE A 151 9.31 -3.98 5.19
C ILE A 151 8.35 -5.15 5.28
N TRP A 152 8.33 -5.85 6.41
CA TRP A 152 7.46 -7.00 6.62
C TRP A 152 5.99 -6.57 6.67
N ALA A 153 5.70 -5.47 7.35
CA ALA A 153 4.36 -4.87 7.40
C ALA A 153 3.90 -4.40 6.02
N ASN A 154 4.77 -3.72 5.29
CA ASN A 154 4.49 -3.26 3.94
C ASN A 154 4.28 -4.40 2.95
N VAL A 155 5.13 -5.44 2.99
CA VAL A 155 4.97 -6.66 2.20
C VAL A 155 3.66 -7.36 2.53
N ALA A 156 3.35 -7.58 3.81
CA ALA A 156 2.12 -8.26 4.23
C ALA A 156 0.86 -7.50 3.79
N GLY A 157 0.79 -6.19 4.03
CA GLY A 157 -0.35 -5.38 3.62
C GLY A 157 -0.52 -5.31 2.11
N THR A 158 0.58 -5.22 1.36
CA THR A 158 0.58 -5.20 -0.11
C THR A 158 0.18 -6.55 -0.70
N LEU A 159 0.55 -7.67 -0.06
CA LEU A 159 0.13 -9.02 -0.44
C LEU A 159 -1.39 -9.15 -0.36
N VAL A 160 -1.95 -8.77 0.80
CA VAL A 160 -3.40 -8.82 1.04
C VAL A 160 -4.13 -7.89 0.08
N MET A 161 -3.58 -6.70 -0.20
CA MET A 161 -4.13 -5.77 -1.20
C MET A 161 -4.17 -6.40 -2.60
N GLY A 162 -3.09 -7.07 -3.02
CA GLY A 162 -3.01 -7.78 -4.30
C GLY A 162 -4.03 -8.91 -4.41
N TYR A 163 -4.19 -9.69 -3.34
CA TYR A 163 -5.20 -10.74 -3.26
C TYR A 163 -6.62 -10.16 -3.39
N LEU A 164 -6.93 -9.12 -2.61
CA LEU A 164 -8.23 -8.48 -2.62
C LEU A 164 -8.53 -7.78 -3.95
N ALA A 165 -7.52 -7.25 -4.65
CA ALA A 165 -7.68 -6.63 -5.96
C ALA A 165 -8.15 -7.66 -7.02
N GLU A 166 -7.52 -8.84 -7.06
CA GLU A 166 -7.84 -9.85 -8.08
C GLU A 166 -8.99 -10.79 -7.69
N ASP A 167 -9.29 -10.97 -6.39
CA ASP A 167 -10.32 -11.90 -5.93
C ASP A 167 -11.69 -11.67 -6.58
N ARG A 168 -12.36 -12.77 -6.96
CA ARG A 168 -13.71 -12.74 -7.56
C ARG A 168 -14.73 -13.52 -6.74
N VAL A 169 -14.29 -14.29 -5.76
CA VAL A 169 -15.14 -15.25 -5.05
C VAL A 169 -15.63 -14.67 -3.73
N LEU A 170 -14.77 -13.95 -2.98
CA LEU A 170 -15.08 -13.46 -1.63
C LEU A 170 -16.31 -12.54 -1.64
N PHE A 171 -16.45 -11.71 -2.67
CA PHE A 171 -17.57 -10.77 -2.84
C PHE A 171 -18.57 -11.17 -3.92
N GLN A 172 -18.48 -12.39 -4.49
CA GLN A 172 -19.36 -12.82 -5.59
C GLN A 172 -20.85 -12.78 -5.21
N ARG A 173 -21.15 -13.21 -3.98
CA ARG A 173 -22.52 -13.28 -3.45
C ARG A 173 -23.13 -11.89 -3.22
N ASP A 174 -22.28 -10.92 -2.94
CA ASP A 174 -22.63 -9.52 -2.74
C ASP A 174 -22.81 -8.76 -4.05
N LEU A 175 -22.07 -9.19 -5.07
CA LEU A 175 -22.04 -8.58 -6.39
C LEU A 175 -23.34 -8.87 -7.17
N ALA A 176 -23.81 -10.12 -7.15
CA ALA A 176 -25.01 -10.55 -7.90
C ALA A 176 -26.27 -9.69 -7.63
N PRO A 177 -26.70 -9.41 -6.38
CA PRO A 177 -27.86 -8.55 -6.14
C PRO A 177 -27.61 -7.07 -6.45
N ALA A 178 -26.37 -6.60 -6.36
CA ALA A 178 -26.03 -5.22 -6.68
C ALA A 178 -26.03 -4.96 -8.21
N THR A 179 -25.52 -5.91 -9.00
CA THR A 179 -25.62 -5.89 -10.47
C THR A 179 -27.08 -5.89 -10.91
N GLN A 180 -27.93 -6.75 -10.32
CA GLN A 180 -29.37 -6.79 -10.63
C GLN A 180 -30.10 -5.47 -10.32
N ARG A 181 -29.78 -4.80 -9.21
CA ARG A 181 -30.36 -3.49 -8.85
C ARG A 181 -29.94 -2.39 -9.81
N MET A 182 -28.69 -2.39 -10.27
CA MET A 182 -28.18 -1.44 -11.27
C MET A 182 -28.83 -1.66 -12.63
N GLN A 183 -28.95 -2.90 -13.08
CA GLN A 183 -29.57 -3.23 -14.37
C GLN A 183 -31.04 -2.81 -14.40
N LYS A 184 -31.79 -3.08 -13.32
CA LYS A 184 -33.18 -2.62 -13.18
C LYS A 184 -33.32 -1.08 -13.20
N ARG A 185 -32.31 -0.33 -12.74
CA ARG A 185 -32.27 1.14 -12.82
C ARG A 185 -31.96 1.63 -14.24
N HIS A 186 -31.12 0.90 -14.97
CA HIS A 186 -30.78 1.22 -16.36
C HIS A 186 -31.98 1.01 -17.28
N ASP A 187 -32.65 -0.15 -17.16
CA ASP A 187 -33.86 -0.50 -17.93
C ASP A 187 -35.04 0.44 -17.67
N GLY A 188 -35.15 0.99 -16.46
CA GLY A 188 -36.14 2.00 -16.12
C GLY A 188 -35.88 3.39 -16.70
N SER A 189 -34.66 3.66 -17.19
CA SER A 189 -34.27 4.92 -17.83
C SER A 189 -34.20 4.85 -19.36
N SER A 190 -34.10 3.65 -19.93
CA SER A 190 -33.98 3.40 -21.37
C SER A 190 -35.30 3.00 -22.03
N SER A 191 -36.44 3.10 -21.36
CA SER A 191 -37.76 2.74 -21.89
C SER A 191 -38.32 3.69 -22.97
N SER A 192 -37.48 4.49 -23.62
CA SER A 192 -37.90 5.45 -24.66
C SER A 192 -37.24 5.28 -26.03
N SER A 193 -36.53 4.18 -26.32
CA SER A 193 -36.09 3.92 -27.70
C SER A 193 -36.07 2.43 -28.03
N SER A 194 -37.21 1.93 -28.50
CA SER A 194 -37.30 0.66 -29.22
C SER A 194 -36.76 0.84 -30.65
N SER A 195 -35.58 0.31 -30.92
CA SER A 195 -35.13 0.02 -32.29
C SER A 195 -34.45 -1.35 -32.32
N SER A 196 -34.98 -2.22 -33.16
CA SER A 196 -34.67 -3.64 -33.35
C SER A 196 -33.19 -3.95 -33.56
N PRO A 197 -32.67 -5.11 -33.10
CA PRO A 197 -31.28 -5.48 -33.29
C PRO A 197 -31.06 -6.12 -34.66
N SER A 198 -30.24 -5.49 -35.51
CA SER A 198 -29.68 -6.10 -36.71
C SER A 198 -28.46 -6.96 -36.36
N SER A 199 -28.58 -8.26 -36.57
CA SER A 199 -27.53 -9.27 -36.40
C SER A 199 -26.37 -9.08 -37.39
N SER A 200 -25.23 -8.59 -36.92
CA SER A 200 -23.92 -8.81 -37.58
C SER A 200 -22.77 -8.42 -36.66
N ASN A 201 -21.75 -9.29 -36.56
CA ASN A 201 -20.50 -9.24 -35.75
C ASN A 201 -20.55 -9.70 -34.28
N ASN A 202 -20.91 -10.97 -34.02
CA ASN A 202 -20.99 -11.51 -32.65
C ASN A 202 -19.63 -11.65 -31.91
N ASN A 203 -18.53 -12.00 -32.57
CA ASN A 203 -17.30 -12.36 -31.83
C ASN A 203 -16.57 -11.16 -31.17
N ASN A 204 -16.61 -9.97 -31.79
CA ASN A 204 -16.03 -8.77 -31.18
C ASN A 204 -16.96 -8.17 -30.11
N ASN A 205 -18.28 -8.28 -30.32
CA ASN A 205 -19.28 -7.79 -29.38
C ASN A 205 -19.27 -8.60 -28.08
N ASP A 206 -19.01 -9.91 -28.13
CA ASP A 206 -18.95 -10.77 -26.94
C ASP A 206 -17.75 -10.42 -26.04
N ALA A 207 -16.59 -10.15 -26.63
CA ALA A 207 -15.39 -9.76 -25.89
C ALA A 207 -15.52 -8.35 -25.28
N GLU A 208 -16.09 -7.40 -26.02
CA GLU A 208 -16.37 -6.05 -25.53
C GLU A 208 -17.43 -6.05 -24.42
N HIS A 209 -18.50 -6.83 -24.60
CA HIS A 209 -19.55 -6.99 -23.59
C HIS A 209 -19.02 -7.67 -22.31
N ALA A 210 -18.18 -8.70 -22.43
CA ALA A 210 -17.52 -9.33 -21.28
C ALA A 210 -16.58 -8.35 -20.54
N ALA A 211 -15.87 -7.49 -21.28
CA ALA A 211 -15.02 -6.45 -20.69
C ALA A 211 -15.84 -5.37 -19.95
N GLN A 212 -16.97 -4.95 -20.50
CA GLN A 212 -17.90 -4.01 -19.86
C GLN A 212 -18.50 -4.60 -18.58
N LEU A 213 -19.01 -5.82 -18.62
CA LEU A 213 -19.52 -6.52 -17.43
C LEU A 213 -18.46 -6.65 -16.34
N LYS A 214 -17.22 -6.97 -16.71
CA LYS A 214 -16.09 -7.03 -15.75
C LYS A 214 -15.82 -5.67 -15.12
N LYS A 215 -15.91 -4.59 -15.89
CA LYS A 215 -15.72 -3.22 -15.41
C LYS A 215 -16.83 -2.83 -14.42
N GLU A 216 -18.09 -3.05 -14.77
CA GLU A 216 -19.23 -2.80 -13.90
C GLU A 216 -19.13 -3.59 -12.59
N HIS A 217 -18.81 -4.87 -12.69
CA HIS A 217 -18.57 -5.73 -11.53
C HIS A 217 -17.50 -5.17 -10.59
N MET A 218 -16.40 -4.67 -11.14
CA MET A 218 -15.35 -4.02 -10.34
C MET A 218 -15.81 -2.72 -9.70
N THR A 219 -16.58 -1.87 -10.40
CA THR A 219 -17.09 -0.63 -9.81
C THR A 219 -18.01 -0.90 -8.61
N ILE A 220 -18.85 -1.93 -8.69
CA ILE A 220 -19.75 -2.31 -7.61
C ILE A 220 -18.97 -2.88 -6.43
N LYS A 221 -18.01 -3.79 -6.68
CA LYS A 221 -17.16 -4.38 -5.64
C LYS A 221 -16.46 -3.29 -4.81
N LYS A 222 -15.92 -2.27 -5.49
CA LYS A 222 -15.20 -1.15 -4.88
C LYS A 222 -16.09 -0.30 -3.97
N SER A 223 -17.41 -0.28 -4.19
CA SER A 223 -18.39 0.44 -3.36
C SER A 223 -18.87 -0.31 -2.12
N ILE A 224 -18.41 -1.54 -1.90
CA ILE A 224 -18.81 -2.35 -0.75
C ILE A 224 -18.06 -1.83 0.50
N PRO A 225 -18.76 -1.44 1.59
CA PRO A 225 -18.11 -0.95 2.81
C PRO A 225 -17.07 -1.91 3.39
N ALA A 226 -17.36 -3.21 3.39
CA ALA A 226 -16.41 -4.24 3.84
C ALA A 226 -15.15 -4.32 2.96
N TYR A 227 -15.28 -4.13 1.64
CA TYR A 227 -14.13 -4.11 0.73
C TYR A 227 -13.27 -2.87 0.97
N ILE A 228 -13.90 -1.69 1.14
CA ILE A 228 -13.23 -0.45 1.51
C ILE A 228 -12.52 -0.61 2.86
N GLY A 229 -13.19 -1.19 3.85
CA GLY A 229 -12.61 -1.49 5.16
C GLY A 229 -11.37 -2.37 5.07
N LEU A 230 -11.40 -3.47 4.31
CA LEU A 230 -10.26 -4.37 4.16
C LEU A 230 -9.10 -3.76 3.36
N THR A 231 -9.40 -3.03 2.29
CA THR A 231 -8.36 -2.44 1.43
C THR A 231 -7.84 -1.13 2.01
N VAL A 232 -8.69 -0.11 2.05
CA VAL A 232 -8.35 1.22 2.56
C VAL A 232 -8.08 1.16 4.06
N GLY A 233 -8.92 0.50 4.86
CA GLY A 233 -8.71 0.42 6.31
C GLY A 233 -7.54 -0.48 6.69
N PHE A 234 -7.64 -1.78 6.43
CA PHE A 234 -6.69 -2.77 6.94
C PHE A 234 -5.37 -2.75 6.18
N CYS A 235 -5.36 -3.02 4.86
CA CYS A 235 -4.12 -2.98 4.08
C CYS A 235 -3.47 -1.61 4.13
N GLY A 236 -4.27 -0.55 4.03
CA GLY A 236 -3.80 0.83 4.12
C GLY A 236 -3.06 1.12 5.42
N SER A 237 -3.64 0.78 6.58
CA SER A 237 -3.04 1.02 7.92
C SER A 237 -1.98 0.00 8.35
N LEU A 238 -1.99 -1.20 7.76
CA LEU A 238 -0.93 -2.21 7.92
C LEU A 238 0.34 -1.78 7.21
N THR A 239 0.23 -1.04 6.11
CA THR A 239 1.39 -0.45 5.43
C THR A 239 1.64 0.98 5.86
N THR A 240 2.86 1.49 5.72
CA THR A 240 3.20 2.88 6.07
C THR A 240 4.29 3.39 5.14
N PHE A 241 4.01 4.49 4.44
CA PHE A 241 5.01 5.14 3.59
C PHE A 241 5.88 6.10 4.42
N SER A 242 5.32 6.75 5.45
CA SER A 242 6.07 7.67 6.31
C SER A 242 7.18 6.96 7.08
N SER A 243 6.92 5.77 7.63
CA SER A 243 7.97 5.01 8.34
C SER A 243 9.01 4.45 7.39
N PHE A 244 8.60 4.02 6.20
CA PHE A 244 9.53 3.64 5.13
C PHE A 244 10.48 4.81 4.76
N MET A 245 9.96 6.02 4.58
CA MET A 245 10.80 7.21 4.32
C MET A 245 11.71 7.53 5.51
N ARG A 246 11.22 7.40 6.75
CA ARG A 246 12.05 7.56 7.96
C ARG A 246 13.22 6.60 7.93
N ASP A 247 12.98 5.32 7.67
CA ASP A 247 14.03 4.31 7.64
C ASP A 247 15.02 4.56 6.50
N ALA A 248 14.55 5.05 5.35
CA ALA A 248 15.42 5.49 4.24
C ALA A 248 16.31 6.68 4.65
N PHE A 249 15.76 7.67 5.36
CA PHE A 249 16.53 8.79 5.89
C PHE A 249 17.53 8.32 6.97
N LEU A 250 17.13 7.47 7.90
CA LEU A 250 18.03 6.94 8.94
C LEU A 250 19.17 6.10 8.34
N ALA A 251 18.91 5.38 7.25
CA ALA A 251 19.94 4.68 6.49
C ALA A 251 20.93 5.67 5.86
N LEU A 252 20.44 6.78 5.31
CA LEU A 252 21.25 7.86 4.76
C LEU A 252 22.10 8.55 5.85
N SER A 253 21.52 8.85 7.01
CA SER A 253 22.21 9.55 8.10
C SER A 253 23.10 8.64 8.96
N ASN A 254 23.14 7.33 8.66
CA ASN A 254 23.85 6.30 9.41
C ASN A 254 23.36 6.17 10.87
N ASP A 255 22.08 6.45 11.10
CA ASP A 255 21.40 6.27 12.40
C ASP A 255 20.37 5.14 12.36
N LEU A 256 20.29 4.40 11.26
CA LEU A 256 19.45 3.20 11.19
C LEU A 256 19.98 2.17 12.19
N ASN A 257 19.13 1.77 13.13
CA ASN A 257 19.53 0.92 14.25
C ASN A 257 19.82 -0.52 13.80
N THR A 258 21.01 -0.76 13.26
CA THR A 258 21.54 -2.09 12.93
C THR A 258 22.27 -2.73 14.11
N ALA A 259 22.27 -2.08 15.29
CA ALA A 259 23.39 -2.15 16.25
C ALA A 259 23.32 -3.18 17.40
N PRO A 260 22.27 -3.99 17.64
CA PRO A 260 22.41 -5.13 18.55
C PRO A 260 22.42 -6.48 17.81
N MET A 261 22.84 -6.52 16.54
CA MET A 261 22.80 -7.74 15.71
C MET A 261 24.16 -8.37 15.39
N SER A 262 25.27 -7.72 15.73
CA SER A 262 26.60 -8.32 15.63
C SER A 262 27.05 -8.66 17.03
N SER A 263 27.03 -9.95 17.37
CA SER A 263 27.80 -10.61 18.45
C SER A 263 28.13 -9.79 19.70
N THR A 264 27.66 -10.30 20.83
CA THR A 264 28.25 -10.14 22.17
C THR A 264 29.74 -9.75 22.13
N GLU A 265 30.08 -8.71 22.89
CA GLU A 265 31.41 -8.10 23.08
C GLU A 265 31.77 -6.93 22.16
N THR A 266 31.28 -5.74 22.52
CA THR A 266 32.12 -4.66 23.07
C THR A 266 31.22 -3.46 23.38
N LEU A 267 30.91 -3.28 24.66
CA LEU A 267 30.60 -1.94 25.18
C LEU A 267 31.73 -1.01 24.69
N SER A 268 31.39 0.14 24.11
CA SER A 268 32.32 1.26 23.80
C SER A 268 33.04 1.28 22.44
N SER A 269 32.51 0.71 21.36
CA SER A 269 32.97 1.12 20.02
C SER A 269 31.93 2.04 19.37
N PRO A 270 32.25 3.30 19.04
CA PRO A 270 31.37 4.12 18.22
C PRO A 270 31.11 3.36 16.92
N ALA A 271 29.85 3.35 16.46
CA ALA A 271 29.47 2.73 15.20
C ALA A 271 30.52 3.07 14.13
N ARG A 272 31.18 2.05 13.57
CA ARG A 272 32.31 2.21 12.65
C ARG A 272 31.94 3.25 11.60
N SER A 273 32.66 4.37 11.54
CA SER A 273 32.31 5.48 10.65
C SER A 273 32.26 4.98 9.22
N ARG A 274 31.07 4.95 8.62
CA ARG A 274 30.92 4.58 7.21
C ARG A 274 31.44 5.72 6.35
N ASN A 275 32.17 5.38 5.28
CA ASN A 275 32.48 6.35 4.23
C ASN A 275 31.16 6.92 3.65
N ALA A 276 31.14 8.20 3.28
CA ALA A 276 29.93 8.88 2.80
C ALA A 276 29.24 8.15 1.62
N GLY A 277 30.00 7.45 0.77
CA GLY A 277 29.45 6.63 -0.32
C GLY A 277 28.55 5.48 0.15
N TYR A 278 28.85 4.87 1.31
CA TYR A 278 28.06 3.77 1.85
C TYR A 278 26.70 4.21 2.42
N SER A 279 26.56 5.47 2.81
CA SER A 279 25.27 6.05 3.21
C SER A 279 24.31 6.19 2.02
N VAL A 280 24.85 6.56 0.84
CA VAL A 280 24.07 6.61 -0.40
C VAL A 280 23.64 5.20 -0.82
N GLU A 281 24.56 4.24 -0.73
CA GLU A 281 24.24 2.83 -1.01
C GLU A 281 23.17 2.29 -0.04
N ALA A 282 23.26 2.62 1.26
CA ALA A 282 22.26 2.23 2.24
C ALA A 282 20.88 2.83 1.93
N LEU A 283 20.81 4.12 1.60
CA LEU A 283 19.56 4.76 1.15
C LEU A 283 18.97 4.03 -0.06
N LEU A 284 19.78 3.80 -1.10
CA LEU A 284 19.33 3.12 -2.31
C LEU A 284 18.86 1.70 -2.02
N ALA A 285 19.56 0.97 -1.14
CA ALA A 285 19.16 -0.38 -0.73
C ALA A 285 17.76 -0.39 -0.10
N VAL A 286 17.48 0.54 0.84
CA VAL A 286 16.14 0.64 1.47
C VAL A 286 15.07 0.95 0.40
N LEU A 287 15.32 1.92 -0.47
CA LEU A 287 14.36 2.30 -1.52
C LEU A 287 14.09 1.18 -2.53
N ILE A 288 15.14 0.52 -3.03
CA ILE A 288 15.03 -0.55 -4.01
C ILE A 288 14.33 -1.76 -3.40
N LEU A 289 14.73 -2.16 -2.19
CA LEU A 289 14.20 -3.35 -1.54
C LEU A 289 12.69 -3.18 -1.27
N GLU A 290 12.28 -2.02 -0.76
CA GLU A 290 10.87 -1.74 -0.49
C GLU A 290 10.01 -1.76 -1.75
N VAL A 291 10.46 -1.09 -2.83
CA VAL A 291 9.73 -1.03 -4.09
C VAL A 291 9.64 -2.42 -4.74
N ALA A 292 10.75 -3.15 -4.80
CA ALA A 292 10.80 -4.47 -5.39
C ALA A 292 9.93 -5.47 -4.60
N ALA A 293 10.08 -5.48 -3.26
CA ALA A 293 9.31 -6.36 -2.40
C ALA A 293 7.81 -6.03 -2.45
N GLY A 294 7.44 -4.75 -2.48
CA GLY A 294 6.06 -4.31 -2.65
C GLY A 294 5.46 -4.79 -3.97
N LEU A 295 6.11 -4.55 -5.11
CA LEU A 295 5.62 -4.96 -6.43
C LEU A 295 5.54 -6.50 -6.57
N ALA A 296 6.54 -7.23 -6.05
CA ALA A 296 6.55 -8.68 -6.02
C ALA A 296 5.40 -9.21 -5.14
N SER A 297 5.23 -8.65 -3.95
CA SER A 297 4.17 -9.00 -3.00
C SER A 297 2.77 -8.77 -3.58
N LEU A 298 2.54 -7.62 -4.23
CA LEU A 298 1.26 -7.32 -4.89
C LEU A 298 0.93 -8.35 -5.98
N SER A 299 1.95 -8.71 -6.77
CA SER A 299 1.83 -9.71 -7.84
C SER A 299 1.54 -11.10 -7.28
N PHE A 300 2.27 -11.48 -6.22
CA PHE A 300 2.07 -12.73 -5.53
C PHE A 300 0.66 -12.85 -4.92
N GLY A 301 0.17 -11.80 -4.28
CA GLY A 301 -1.20 -11.73 -3.76
C GLY A 301 -2.25 -11.96 -4.85
N ALA A 302 -2.09 -11.30 -6.01
CA ALA A 302 -2.98 -11.49 -7.15
C ALA A 302 -2.94 -12.94 -7.70
N HIS A 303 -1.75 -13.54 -7.80
CA HIS A 303 -1.62 -14.95 -8.21
C HIS A 303 -2.26 -15.90 -7.20
N ALA A 304 -2.10 -15.63 -5.90
CA ALA A 304 -2.71 -16.41 -4.84
C ALA A 304 -4.24 -16.37 -4.91
N ALA A 305 -4.84 -15.23 -5.27
CA ALA A 305 -6.28 -15.11 -5.47
C ALA A 305 -6.79 -15.93 -6.68
N LEU A 306 -6.05 -15.93 -7.79
CA LEU A 306 -6.40 -16.76 -8.95
C LEU A 306 -6.27 -18.26 -8.64
N TYR A 307 -5.28 -18.63 -7.84
CA TYR A 307 -5.07 -20.02 -7.42
C TYR A 307 -6.16 -20.48 -6.44
N SER A 308 -6.53 -19.65 -5.46
CA SER A 308 -7.60 -19.97 -4.51
C SER A 308 -8.95 -20.12 -5.20
N GLU A 309 -9.25 -19.29 -6.21
CA GLU A 309 -10.47 -19.41 -7.02
C GLU A 309 -10.56 -20.78 -7.67
N ARG A 310 -9.47 -21.29 -8.27
CA ARG A 310 -9.44 -22.63 -8.86
C ARG A 310 -9.77 -23.71 -7.84
N ILE A 311 -9.20 -23.65 -6.64
CA ILE A 311 -9.44 -24.65 -5.59
C ILE A 311 -10.89 -24.60 -5.10
N ILE A 312 -11.42 -23.40 -4.87
CA ILE A 312 -12.78 -23.23 -4.33
C ILE A 312 -13.83 -23.65 -5.36
N VAL A 313 -13.65 -23.29 -6.63
CA VAL A 313 -14.56 -23.65 -7.73
C VAL A 313 -14.41 -25.11 -8.13
N ALA A 314 -13.21 -25.71 -8.02
CA ALA A 314 -12.99 -27.13 -8.27
C ALA A 314 -13.61 -28.05 -7.21
N ARG A 315 -14.08 -27.53 -6.06
CA ARG A 315 -14.90 -28.34 -5.14
C ARG A 315 -16.30 -28.50 -5.75
N PRO A 316 -16.71 -29.71 -6.17
CA PRO A 316 -18.05 -29.92 -6.68
C PRO A 316 -19.02 -29.61 -5.54
N VAL A 317 -19.77 -28.52 -5.66
CA VAL A 317 -20.91 -28.28 -4.80
C VAL A 317 -21.88 -29.41 -5.10
N ILE A 318 -21.96 -30.39 -4.19
CA ILE A 318 -22.93 -31.48 -4.26
C ILE A 318 -24.29 -30.84 -4.55
N PRO A 319 -24.96 -31.19 -5.67
CA PRO A 319 -26.22 -30.56 -6.04
C PRO A 319 -27.23 -30.91 -4.95
N LYS A 320 -27.51 -29.95 -4.07
CA LYS A 320 -28.61 -30.07 -3.13
C LYS A 320 -29.88 -30.17 -3.97
N LYS A 321 -30.54 -31.33 -3.88
CA LYS A 321 -31.76 -31.67 -4.61
C LYS A 321 -32.73 -30.49 -4.61
N LYS A 322 -33.09 -30.05 -5.82
CA LYS A 322 -34.17 -29.11 -6.08
C LYS A 322 -35.45 -29.69 -5.50
N ASN A 323 -35.94 -29.14 -4.39
CA ASN A 323 -37.35 -29.10 -4.07
C ASN A 323 -37.65 -27.71 -3.51
N GLU A 324 -38.28 -26.91 -4.38
CA GLU A 324 -39.23 -25.82 -4.15
C GLU A 324 -39.20 -25.07 -2.81
N LYS A 325 -38.69 -23.84 -2.87
CA LYS A 325 -39.44 -22.57 -2.68
C LYS A 325 -38.42 -21.44 -2.49
N LYS A 326 -38.27 -20.62 -3.53
CA LYS A 326 -37.85 -19.20 -3.49
C LYS A 326 -36.91 -18.82 -2.32
N LYS A 327 -35.70 -19.38 -2.29
CA LYS A 327 -34.68 -19.05 -1.27
C LYS A 327 -33.69 -18.01 -1.83
N THR A 328 -34.20 -16.85 -2.22
CA THR A 328 -33.40 -15.69 -2.68
C THR A 328 -32.86 -14.85 -1.50
N THR A 329 -32.94 -15.38 -0.27
CA THR A 329 -32.83 -14.62 0.99
C THR A 329 -31.75 -15.15 1.94
N THR A 330 -30.66 -15.75 1.45
CA THR A 330 -29.56 -16.19 2.34
C THR A 330 -28.42 -15.18 2.48
N THR A 331 -28.33 -14.17 1.60
CA THR A 331 -27.24 -13.17 1.61
C THR A 331 -27.57 -11.89 2.37
N THR A 332 -28.86 -11.56 2.55
CA THR A 332 -29.26 -10.49 3.49
C THR A 332 -28.75 -10.80 4.89
N THR A 333 -28.72 -12.07 5.30
CA THR A 333 -28.37 -12.48 6.66
C THR A 333 -26.92 -12.19 7.04
N THR A 334 -25.93 -12.39 6.15
CA THR A 334 -24.52 -12.16 6.54
C THR A 334 -24.19 -10.68 6.69
N ARG A 335 -24.62 -9.80 5.78
CA ARG A 335 -24.41 -8.34 5.92
C ARG A 335 -25.31 -7.72 6.98
N SER A 336 -26.56 -8.16 7.08
CA SER A 336 -27.49 -7.72 8.13
C SER A 336 -26.98 -8.09 9.53
N VAL A 337 -26.00 -8.98 9.65
CA VAL A 337 -25.32 -9.29 10.90
C VAL A 337 -23.95 -8.61 10.95
N LEU A 338 -23.15 -8.66 9.90
CA LEU A 338 -21.77 -8.15 9.88
C LEU A 338 -21.71 -6.62 9.95
N ASP A 339 -22.55 -5.90 9.19
CA ASP A 339 -22.57 -4.43 9.19
C ASP A 339 -22.88 -3.87 10.60
N PRO A 340 -23.95 -4.33 11.31
CA PRO A 340 -24.20 -3.90 12.67
C PRO A 340 -23.18 -4.45 13.66
N LEU A 341 -22.67 -5.68 13.49
CA LEU A 341 -21.62 -6.22 14.36
C LEU A 341 -20.36 -5.35 14.32
N VAL A 342 -19.85 -5.05 13.12
CA VAL A 342 -18.66 -4.21 12.95
C VAL A 342 -18.91 -2.80 13.48
N ALA A 343 -20.10 -2.22 13.25
CA ALA A 343 -20.43 -0.93 13.85
C ALA A 343 -20.45 -0.97 15.39
N VAL A 344 -21.04 -2.01 15.99
CA VAL A 344 -21.08 -2.19 17.45
C VAL A 344 -19.70 -2.48 18.04
N LEU A 345 -18.76 -3.05 17.27
CA LEU A 345 -17.40 -3.29 17.73
C LEU A 345 -16.49 -2.06 17.53
N ALA A 346 -16.55 -1.41 16.36
CA ALA A 346 -15.63 -0.34 15.96
C ALA A 346 -15.59 0.82 16.95
N TRP A 347 -16.77 1.38 17.27
CA TRP A 347 -16.86 2.59 18.08
C TRP A 347 -16.50 2.33 19.55
N PRO A 348 -16.99 1.26 20.22
CA PRO A 348 -16.54 0.92 21.55
C PRO A 348 -15.07 0.52 21.62
N MET A 349 -14.51 -0.13 20.60
CA MET A 349 -13.07 -0.42 20.55
C MET A 349 -12.26 0.87 20.50
N TRP A 350 -12.64 1.82 19.63
CA TRP A 350 -11.93 3.09 19.53
C TRP A 350 -12.11 3.94 20.79
N LEU A 351 -13.33 4.01 21.33
CA LEU A 351 -13.58 4.63 22.63
C LEU A 351 -12.74 3.97 23.73
N GLY A 352 -12.69 2.64 23.78
CA GLY A 352 -11.88 1.89 24.71
C GLY A 352 -10.39 2.24 24.63
N ALA A 353 -9.84 2.42 23.43
CA ALA A 353 -8.46 2.89 23.23
C ALA A 353 -8.27 4.32 23.79
N VAL A 354 -9.22 5.22 23.59
CA VAL A 354 -9.20 6.58 24.16
C VAL A 354 -9.22 6.53 25.69
N LEU A 355 -10.14 5.74 26.27
CA LEU A 355 -10.26 5.60 27.72
C LEU A 355 -9.01 4.95 28.33
N MET A 356 -8.43 3.94 27.67
CA MET A 356 -7.15 3.35 28.07
C MET A 356 -5.99 4.34 27.98
N GLY A 357 -5.98 5.23 26.97
CA GLY A 357 -4.98 6.29 26.85
C GLY A 357 -5.03 7.30 28.01
N ILE A 358 -6.24 7.59 28.50
CA ILE A 358 -6.47 8.51 29.63
C ILE A 358 -6.17 7.82 30.98
N TRP A 359 -6.71 6.63 31.21
CA TRP A 359 -6.68 5.94 32.51
C TRP A 359 -5.84 4.66 32.51
N ALA A 360 -4.67 4.66 31.88
CA ALA A 360 -3.94 3.40 31.84
C ALA A 360 -3.47 2.94 33.25
N PRO A 361 -3.43 1.63 33.49
CA PRO A 361 -3.10 1.03 34.77
C PRO A 361 -1.70 1.43 35.25
N HIS A 362 -1.57 1.55 36.56
CA HIS A 362 -0.30 1.82 37.22
C HIS A 362 0.66 0.63 37.02
N GLY A 363 1.93 0.90 36.69
CA GLY A 363 3.00 -0.10 36.69
C GLY A 363 3.46 -0.64 35.32
N HIS A 364 2.78 -0.33 34.20
CA HIS A 364 3.20 -0.73 32.85
C HIS A 364 3.09 0.47 31.89
N GLY A 365 4.14 1.30 31.80
CA GLY A 365 4.11 2.53 31.01
C GLY A 365 4.27 2.33 29.50
N ALA A 366 4.99 1.29 29.05
CA ALA A 366 5.46 1.13 27.67
C ALA A 366 4.34 1.02 26.61
N TRP A 367 3.33 0.19 26.89
CA TRP A 367 2.29 -0.14 25.93
C TRP A 367 1.39 1.05 25.56
N ARG A 368 1.36 2.11 26.40
CA ARG A 368 0.65 3.36 26.09
C ARG A 368 1.21 4.02 24.82
N GLY A 369 2.54 4.17 24.77
CA GLY A 369 3.26 4.72 23.61
C GLY A 369 3.25 3.80 22.41
N GLN A 370 3.53 2.51 22.67
CA GLN A 370 3.73 1.53 21.60
C GLN A 370 2.46 1.17 20.85
N ALA A 371 1.30 1.09 21.52
CA ALA A 371 0.07 0.61 20.89
C ALA A 371 -1.15 1.51 21.14
N VAL A 372 -1.37 2.00 22.36
CA VAL A 372 -2.63 2.69 22.69
C VAL A 372 -2.77 4.02 21.98
N PHE A 373 -1.75 4.88 22.06
CA PHE A 373 -1.83 6.17 21.37
C PHE A 373 -1.87 5.98 19.85
N ALA A 374 -1.15 4.99 19.31
CA ALA A 374 -1.26 4.63 17.90
C ALA A 374 -2.72 4.27 17.52
N LEU A 375 -3.39 3.44 18.34
CA LEU A 375 -4.79 3.08 18.15
C LEU A 375 -5.77 4.26 18.27
N VAL A 376 -5.47 5.23 19.14
CA VAL A 376 -6.29 6.45 19.28
C VAL A 376 -6.24 7.27 18.00
N PHE A 377 -5.05 7.42 17.41
CA PHE A 377 -4.84 8.28 16.25
C PHE A 377 -5.05 7.59 14.89
N ALA A 378 -5.00 6.26 14.83
CA ALA A 378 -5.11 5.47 13.60
C ALA A 378 -6.40 5.74 12.79
N PRO A 379 -7.61 5.73 13.39
CA PRO A 379 -8.83 6.02 12.63
C PRO A 379 -8.85 7.40 11.98
N ALA A 380 -8.29 8.41 12.65
CA ALA A 380 -8.22 9.77 12.11
C ALA A 380 -7.33 9.83 10.86
N GLY A 381 -6.15 9.20 10.90
CA GLY A 381 -5.25 9.10 9.75
C GLY A 381 -5.90 8.36 8.58
N CYS A 382 -6.53 7.21 8.85
CA CYS A 382 -7.20 6.40 7.83
C CYS A 382 -8.36 7.14 7.14
N VAL A 383 -9.23 7.81 7.92
CA VAL A 383 -10.35 8.59 7.36
C VAL A 383 -9.83 9.79 6.57
N ALA A 384 -8.78 10.46 7.04
CA ALA A 384 -8.15 11.56 6.31
C ALA A 384 -7.58 11.10 4.96
N ARG A 385 -6.85 9.97 4.93
CA ARG A 385 -6.38 9.36 3.68
C ARG A 385 -7.52 9.04 2.74
N TYR A 386 -8.56 8.34 3.22
CA TYR A 386 -9.73 7.99 2.42
C TYR A 386 -10.35 9.22 1.75
N ARG A 387 -10.55 10.30 2.52
CA ARG A 387 -11.12 11.55 2.01
C ARG A 387 -10.20 12.23 1.00
N LEU A 388 -8.89 12.24 1.25
CA LEU A 388 -7.91 12.87 0.37
C LEU A 388 -7.82 12.13 -0.97
N SER A 389 -7.78 10.80 -0.93
CA SER A 389 -7.84 9.94 -2.11
C SER A 389 -9.13 10.17 -2.89
N ALA A 390 -10.29 10.16 -2.24
CA ALA A 390 -11.57 10.41 -2.89
C ALA A 390 -11.66 11.82 -3.50
N TRP A 391 -11.03 12.82 -2.90
CA TRP A 391 -11.11 14.19 -3.35
C TRP A 391 -10.14 14.53 -4.50
N LEU A 392 -8.92 13.98 -4.46
CA LEU A 392 -7.81 14.42 -5.32
C LEU A 392 -7.36 13.40 -6.37
N ASN A 393 -7.51 12.09 -6.16
CA ASN A 393 -6.97 11.10 -7.10
C ASN A 393 -7.66 11.16 -8.48
N GLY A 394 -8.95 11.49 -8.52
CA GLY A 394 -9.69 11.67 -9.77
C GLY A 394 -9.34 12.95 -10.54
N ARG A 395 -8.68 13.94 -9.90
CA ARG A 395 -8.39 15.26 -10.52
C ARG A 395 -7.35 15.16 -11.63
N VAL A 396 -6.33 14.32 -11.43
CA VAL A 396 -5.22 14.13 -12.36
C VAL A 396 -5.06 12.62 -12.60
N PRO A 397 -5.70 12.05 -13.64
CA PRO A 397 -5.70 10.60 -13.88
C PRO A 397 -4.31 9.97 -13.92
N ARG A 398 -3.34 10.68 -14.52
CA ARG A 398 -1.93 10.28 -14.66
C ARG A 398 -1.10 10.35 -13.36
N PHE A 399 -1.60 11.03 -12.33
CA PHE A 399 -0.85 11.26 -11.09
C PHE A 399 -1.81 11.24 -9.90
N PRO A 400 -1.86 10.14 -9.12
CA PRO A 400 -2.74 10.02 -7.95
C PRO A 400 -2.41 11.03 -6.84
N LEU A 401 -2.96 12.25 -6.98
CA LEU A 401 -2.58 13.40 -6.17
C LEU A 401 -3.00 13.26 -4.69
N GLY A 402 -4.10 12.55 -4.42
CA GLY A 402 -4.57 12.30 -3.07
C GLY A 402 -3.66 11.36 -2.29
N THR A 403 -3.28 10.23 -2.89
CA THR A 403 -2.33 9.28 -2.32
C THR A 403 -0.96 9.95 -2.11
N PHE A 404 -0.48 10.69 -3.13
CA PHE A 404 0.75 11.47 -3.03
C PHE A 404 0.73 12.47 -1.87
N ALA A 405 -0.32 13.30 -1.78
CA ALA A 405 -0.44 14.31 -0.74
C ALA A 405 -0.54 13.67 0.65
N ALA A 406 -1.27 12.56 0.80
CA ALA A 406 -1.35 11.82 2.05
C ALA A 406 0.04 11.35 2.51
N ASN A 407 0.78 10.71 1.59
CA ASN A 407 2.12 10.19 1.85
C ASN A 407 3.12 11.29 2.22
N VAL A 408 3.16 12.39 1.46
CA VAL A 408 4.09 13.50 1.74
C VAL A 408 3.74 14.21 3.04
N CYS A 409 2.46 14.58 3.25
CA CYS A 409 2.05 15.26 4.47
C CYS A 409 2.28 14.39 5.72
N GLY A 410 1.91 13.12 5.68
CA GLY A 410 2.17 12.20 6.79
C GLY A 410 3.65 11.98 7.06
N THR A 411 4.49 11.96 6.02
CA THR A 411 5.96 11.87 6.18
C THR A 411 6.53 13.10 6.86
N VAL A 412 6.10 14.31 6.47
CA VAL A 412 6.53 15.56 7.12
C VAL A 412 6.11 15.61 8.60
N VAL A 413 4.84 15.27 8.90
CA VAL A 413 4.35 15.24 10.28
C VAL A 413 5.12 14.21 11.11
N LEU A 414 5.41 13.04 10.54
CA LEU A 414 6.24 12.04 11.22
C LEU A 414 7.63 12.59 11.53
N GLY A 415 8.31 13.22 10.57
CA GLY A 415 9.63 13.83 10.79
C GLY A 415 9.63 14.88 11.88
N MET A 416 8.61 15.75 11.92
CA MET A 416 8.45 16.76 12.97
C MET A 416 8.25 16.13 14.35
N CYS A 417 7.42 15.09 14.46
CA CYS A 417 7.23 14.36 15.71
C CYS A 417 8.50 13.62 16.16
N TYR A 418 9.24 13.04 15.20
CA TYR A 418 10.51 12.38 15.46
C TYR A 418 11.53 13.36 16.04
N ASP A 419 11.73 14.51 15.39
CA ASP A 419 12.66 15.54 15.86
C ASP A 419 12.28 16.05 17.25
N LEU A 420 10.99 16.26 17.51
CA LEU A 420 10.53 16.74 18.82
C LEU A 420 10.78 15.71 19.94
N GLN A 421 10.71 14.41 19.64
CA GLN A 421 11.11 13.36 20.60
C GLN A 421 12.62 13.33 20.85
N HIS A 422 13.44 13.59 19.82
CA HIS A 422 14.90 13.45 19.87
C HIS A 422 15.64 14.76 20.20
N THR A 423 14.92 15.84 20.54
CA THR A 423 15.49 17.14 20.98
C THR A 423 15.01 17.56 22.36
N GLY A 424 14.36 16.65 23.10
CA GLY A 424 13.82 16.92 24.43
C GLY A 424 12.52 17.75 24.45
N GLY A 425 11.99 18.16 23.29
CA GLY A 425 10.74 18.92 23.19
C GLY A 425 9.47 18.11 23.51
N GLY A 426 9.56 16.78 23.57
CA GLY A 426 8.57 15.90 24.17
C GLY A 426 8.69 15.84 25.70
N HIS A 427 8.52 16.98 26.40
CA HIS A 427 8.69 17.04 27.86
C HIS A 427 7.89 15.94 28.58
N GLY A 428 8.62 15.03 29.23
CA GLY A 428 8.07 13.92 30.00
C GLY A 428 7.68 12.69 29.16
N VAL A 429 7.65 11.54 29.82
CA VAL A 429 7.38 10.23 29.20
C VAL A 429 6.07 10.24 28.38
N VAL A 430 5.00 10.86 28.91
CA VAL A 430 3.69 10.90 28.23
C VAL A 430 3.75 11.73 26.95
N GLY A 431 4.43 12.88 26.94
CA GLY A 431 4.58 13.71 25.74
C GLY A 431 5.29 12.95 24.63
N CYS A 432 6.39 12.27 24.98
CA CYS A 432 7.09 11.37 24.07
C CYS A 432 6.18 10.26 23.52
N GLN A 433 5.40 9.59 24.39
CA GLN A 433 4.47 8.52 23.98
C GLN A 433 3.34 9.01 23.07
N VAL A 434 2.84 10.23 23.27
CA VAL A 434 1.84 10.83 22.38
C VAL A 434 2.43 11.09 21.00
N LEU A 435 3.65 11.63 20.93
CA LEU A 435 4.36 11.82 19.65
C LEU A 435 4.58 10.48 18.94
N GLN A 436 4.92 9.42 19.69
CA GLN A 436 5.05 8.07 19.16
C GLN A 436 3.72 7.61 18.54
N GLY A 437 2.61 7.78 19.26
CA GLY A 437 1.29 7.44 18.76
C GLY A 437 0.83 8.28 17.57
N VAL A 438 1.30 9.51 17.40
CA VAL A 438 1.04 10.30 16.18
C VAL A 438 1.82 9.73 15.00
N MET A 439 3.08 9.35 15.18
CA MET A 439 3.89 8.73 14.13
C MET A 439 3.32 7.36 13.74
N ASP A 440 3.12 6.48 14.72
CA ASP A 440 2.69 5.10 14.49
C ASP A 440 1.18 4.99 14.24
N GLY A 441 0.35 5.89 14.77
CA GLY A 441 -1.09 5.89 14.55
C GLY A 441 -1.49 6.75 13.37
N PHE A 442 -1.43 8.07 13.55
CA PHE A 442 -1.93 9.03 12.55
C PHE A 442 -1.15 8.94 11.25
N CYS A 443 0.18 9.13 11.28
CA CYS A 443 1.01 9.17 10.07
C CYS A 443 1.06 7.80 9.41
N GLY A 444 1.21 6.73 10.20
CA GLY A 444 1.15 5.35 9.72
C GLY A 444 -0.16 4.98 9.02
N CYS A 445 -1.30 5.55 9.43
CA CYS A 445 -2.60 5.29 8.77
C CYS A 445 -2.98 6.29 7.68
N LEU A 446 -2.43 7.52 7.76
CA LEU A 446 -2.58 8.55 6.75
C LEU A 446 -1.79 8.20 5.49
N THR A 447 -0.58 7.67 5.67
CA THR A 447 0.26 7.22 4.56
C THR A 447 0.00 5.76 4.21
N THR A 448 0.43 5.31 3.03
CA THR A 448 0.26 3.91 2.62
C THR A 448 1.24 3.51 1.51
N VAL A 449 1.78 2.29 1.63
CA VAL A 449 2.57 1.63 0.56
C VAL A 449 1.66 0.75 -0.29
N SER A 450 0.70 0.04 0.30
CA SER A 450 -0.14 -0.91 -0.45
C SER A 450 -0.95 -0.25 -1.58
N THR A 451 -1.57 0.90 -1.32
CA THR A 451 -2.25 1.69 -2.37
C THR A 451 -1.24 2.27 -3.36
N TRP A 452 -0.11 2.82 -2.89
CA TRP A 452 0.90 3.43 -3.76
C TRP A 452 1.48 2.41 -4.76
N VAL A 453 1.84 1.20 -4.31
CA VAL A 453 2.33 0.12 -5.16
C VAL A 453 1.27 -0.36 -6.15
N LEU A 454 0.00 -0.45 -5.71
CA LEU A 454 -1.11 -0.78 -6.60
C LEU A 454 -1.28 0.25 -7.71
N GLU A 455 -1.13 1.54 -7.40
CA GLU A 455 -1.16 2.62 -8.39
C GLU A 455 0.03 2.56 -9.35
N LEU A 456 1.24 2.30 -8.85
CA LEU A 456 2.43 2.09 -9.70
C LEU A 456 2.23 0.95 -10.70
N LYS A 457 1.63 -0.16 -10.24
CA LYS A 457 1.39 -1.32 -11.11
C LYS A 457 0.31 -1.07 -12.18
N THR A 458 -0.59 -0.12 -11.95
CA THR A 458 -1.79 0.07 -12.78
C THR A 458 -1.83 1.34 -13.62
N LEU A 459 -0.96 2.30 -13.34
CA LEU A 459 -0.68 3.45 -14.21
C LEU A 459 0.03 3.01 -15.50
N ARG A 460 -0.01 3.85 -16.53
CA ARG A 460 0.84 3.65 -17.70
C ARG A 460 2.31 3.75 -17.30
N ARG A 461 3.17 2.94 -17.94
CA ARG A 461 4.60 2.81 -17.59
C ARG A 461 5.30 4.16 -17.35
N GLY A 462 5.19 5.10 -18.29
CA GLY A 462 5.82 6.43 -18.16
C GLY A 462 5.32 7.21 -16.94
N HIS A 463 4.02 7.24 -16.70
CA HIS A 463 3.42 7.91 -15.55
C HIS A 463 3.73 7.20 -14.23
N ALA A 464 3.79 5.86 -14.23
CA ALA A 464 4.18 5.07 -13.07
C ALA A 464 5.61 5.39 -12.62
N TYR A 465 6.58 5.46 -13.54
CA TYR A 465 7.96 5.83 -13.21
C TYR A 465 8.06 7.25 -12.65
N VAL A 466 7.40 8.24 -13.28
CA VAL A 466 7.38 9.61 -12.78
C VAL A 466 6.72 9.70 -11.41
N TYR A 467 5.55 9.08 -11.24
CA TYR A 467 4.83 9.05 -9.97
C TYR A 467 5.67 8.41 -8.86
N GLY A 468 6.26 7.24 -9.12
CA GLY A 468 7.11 6.54 -8.17
C GLY A 468 8.34 7.36 -7.78
N ALA A 469 9.09 7.86 -8.77
CA ALA A 469 10.29 8.64 -8.55
C ALA A 469 10.01 9.93 -7.78
N VAL A 470 8.94 10.66 -8.14
CA VAL A 470 8.55 11.90 -7.44
C VAL A 470 8.11 11.62 -6.00
N SER A 471 7.32 10.57 -5.76
CA SER A 471 6.91 10.19 -4.39
C SER A 471 8.11 9.90 -3.50
N LEU A 472 9.09 9.13 -3.99
CA LEU A 472 10.31 8.80 -3.24
C LEU A 472 11.21 10.02 -3.04
N ALA A 473 11.47 10.79 -4.11
CA ALA A 473 12.34 11.96 -4.04
C ALA A 473 11.79 13.05 -3.11
N VAL A 474 10.49 13.33 -3.17
CA VAL A 474 9.84 14.30 -2.28
C VAL A 474 9.76 13.77 -0.85
N GLY A 475 9.46 12.48 -0.65
CA GLY A 475 9.43 11.87 0.68
C GLY A 475 10.78 11.92 1.39
N VAL A 476 11.84 11.43 0.74
CA VAL A 476 13.21 11.49 1.28
C VAL A 476 13.67 12.94 1.42
N GLY A 477 13.49 13.77 0.40
CA GLY A 477 13.88 15.19 0.43
C GLY A 477 13.22 15.97 1.56
N ALA A 478 11.93 15.71 1.84
CA ALA A 478 11.22 16.31 2.96
C ALA A 478 11.84 15.94 4.31
N LEU A 479 12.20 14.67 4.53
CA LEU A 479 12.86 14.25 5.76
C LEU A 479 14.32 14.75 5.85
N VAL A 480 15.02 14.85 4.73
CA VAL A 480 16.35 15.50 4.70
C VAL A 480 16.25 16.95 5.17
N VAL A 481 15.21 17.68 4.79
CA VAL A 481 15.00 19.06 5.26
C VAL A 481 14.58 19.08 6.74
N VAL A 482 13.62 18.25 7.14
CA VAL A 482 13.08 18.25 8.51
C VAL A 482 14.09 17.60 9.46
N MET A 483 14.24 16.27 9.39
CA MET A 483 15.09 15.50 10.29
C MET A 483 16.58 15.77 10.09
N GLY A 484 17.01 15.99 8.85
CA GLY A 484 18.42 16.31 8.56
C GLY A 484 18.87 17.62 9.19
N SER A 485 17.98 18.62 9.27
CA SER A 485 18.30 19.88 9.93
C SER A 485 18.66 19.69 11.40
N VAL A 486 17.92 18.86 12.13
CA VAL A 486 18.19 18.54 13.53
C VAL A 486 19.42 17.63 13.65
N ARG A 487 19.46 16.54 12.88
CA ARG A 487 20.52 15.54 12.94
C ARG A 487 21.92 16.10 12.72
N TRP A 488 22.06 17.05 11.80
CA TRP A 488 23.36 17.60 11.41
C TRP A 488 23.72 18.90 12.15
N THR A 489 22.81 19.50 12.92
CA THR A 489 23.10 20.69 13.73
C THR A 489 23.29 20.37 15.20
N VAL A 490 22.31 19.73 15.83
CA VAL A 490 22.31 19.41 17.26
C VAL A 490 22.51 17.92 17.54
N GLY A 491 22.17 17.06 16.58
CA GLY A 491 22.18 15.60 16.75
C GLY A 491 20.88 15.07 17.36
N PHE A 492 20.68 13.75 17.28
CA PHE A 492 19.54 13.10 17.92
C PHE A 492 19.91 12.66 19.34
N GLU A 493 19.11 13.09 20.32
CA GLU A 493 19.20 12.66 21.70
C GLU A 493 18.36 11.39 21.94
N ALA A 494 18.63 10.71 23.06
CA ALA A 494 17.83 9.56 23.47
C ALA A 494 16.39 10.00 23.83
N VAL A 495 15.41 9.23 23.37
CA VAL A 495 14.00 9.50 23.64
C VAL A 495 13.63 9.17 25.09
N ALA A 496 12.69 9.92 25.67
CA ALA A 496 12.27 9.78 27.06
C ALA A 496 11.30 8.62 27.32
N CYS A 497 10.75 8.00 26.28
CA CYS A 497 9.77 6.93 26.37
C CYS A 497 10.27 5.64 25.75
N GLU A 498 9.78 4.51 26.24
CA GLU A 498 9.95 3.22 25.57
C GLU A 498 9.11 3.21 24.28
N THR A 499 9.79 3.00 23.17
CA THR A 499 9.23 2.97 21.80
C THR A 499 9.15 1.57 21.24
#